data_AF-H0EFC2-F1
#
_entry.id   AF-H0EFC2-F1
#
_cell.length_a   1.000
_cell.length_b   1.000
_cell.length_c   1.000
_cell.angle_alpha   90.00
_cell.angle_beta   90.00
_cell.angle_gamma   90.00
#
_symmetry.space_group_name_H-M   'P 1'
#
loop_
_entity.id
_entity.type
_entity.pdbx_description
1 polymer ?
#
loop_
_entity_poly.entity_id
_entity_poly.type
_entity_poly.pdbx_seq_one_letter_code
_entity_poly.pdbx_strand_id
1 'polypeptide(L)' 'MVSASRGIYKQVAPPHHSTLFRKNYTFLGVVFAGAFAFEMGFDNGMDKIWDSLNKGRQWKDIRAKYVQAADDDDE' A
#
# COMPACT_ATOMS: atom_id res chain seq x y z
N MET A 1 -14.71 -21.54 60.82
CA MET A 1 -15.10 -20.14 60.50
C MET A 1 -13.78 -19.42 60.22
N VAL A 2 -13.34 -19.22 58.97
CA VAL A 2 -13.80 -18.21 58.03
C VAL A 2 -13.48 -18.69 56.61
N SER A 3 -14.51 -18.77 55.77
CA SER A 3 -14.40 -19.00 54.33
C SER A 3 -13.96 -17.70 53.66
N ALA A 4 -12.84 -17.72 52.92
CA ALA A 4 -12.34 -16.57 52.19
C ALA A 4 -13.33 -16.19 51.08
N SER A 5 -14.05 -15.08 51.29
CA SER A 5 -14.88 -14.45 50.28
C SER A 5 -13.98 -13.91 49.17
N ARG A 6 -13.76 -14.72 48.13
CA ARG A 6 -13.12 -14.29 46.89
C ARG A 6 -14.10 -13.38 46.18
N GLY A 7 -13.86 -12.07 46.29
CA GLY A 7 -14.68 -11.02 45.72
C GLY A 7 -14.99 -11.22 44.24
N ILE A 8 -16.25 -10.96 43.91
CA ILE A 8 -16.87 -11.06 42.59
C ILE A 8 -16.42 -9.89 41.72
N TYR A 9 -15.13 -9.82 41.38
CA TYR A 9 -14.67 -8.93 40.33
C TYR A 9 -14.53 -9.79 39.07
N LYS A 10 -15.48 -9.67 38.14
CA LYS A 10 -15.32 -10.25 36.80
C LYS A 10 -13.99 -9.75 36.25
N GLN A 11 -13.11 -10.68 35.88
CA GLN A 11 -11.93 -10.41 35.07
C GLN A 11 -12.41 -9.81 33.74
N VAL A 12 -12.54 -8.48 33.65
CA VAL A 12 -12.70 -7.80 32.37
C VAL A 12 -11.36 -7.99 31.67
N ALA A 13 -11.35 -8.72 30.56
CA ALA A 13 -10.14 -8.90 29.77
C ALA A 13 -9.53 -7.52 29.50
N PRO A 14 -8.21 -7.32 29.74
CA PRO A 14 -7.59 -6.04 29.47
C PRO A 14 -7.85 -5.67 28.00
N PRO A 15 -8.15 -4.39 27.71
CA PRO A 15 -8.47 -3.99 26.35
C PRO A 15 -7.32 -4.36 25.41
N HIS A 16 -7.64 -4.97 24.27
CA HIS A 16 -6.66 -5.32 23.24
C HIS A 16 -5.85 -4.07 22.88
N HIS A 17 -4.58 -4.04 23.28
CA HIS A 17 -3.72 -2.89 23.07
C HIS A 17 -3.12 -2.93 21.67
N SER A 18 -3.48 -1.98 20.81
CA SER A 18 -2.85 -1.84 19.49
C SER A 18 -1.38 -1.44 19.67
N THR A 19 -0.48 -2.28 19.17
CA THR A 19 0.96 -2.01 19.16
C THR A 19 1.35 -0.93 18.14
N LEU A 20 0.53 -0.73 17.10
CA LEU A 20 0.80 0.19 16.00
C LEU A 20 0.26 1.61 16.27
N PHE A 21 -0.93 1.72 16.88
CA PHE A 21 -1.65 3.00 16.99
C PHE A 21 -1.58 3.65 18.38
N ARG A 22 -0.99 2.98 19.40
CA ARG A 22 -1.05 3.48 20.79
C ARG A 22 -0.03 4.56 21.13
N LYS A 23 1.13 4.57 20.48
CA LYS A 23 2.22 5.52 20.79
C LYS A 23 2.42 6.44 19.59
N ASN A 24 2.40 7.77 19.81
CA ASN A 24 2.51 8.76 18.73
C ASN A 24 3.74 8.55 17.84
N TYR A 25 4.90 8.24 18.41
CA TYR A 25 6.12 7.98 17.64
C TYR A 25 6.05 6.66 16.86
N THR A 26 5.41 5.62 17.41
CA THR A 26 5.21 4.34 16.71
C THR A 26 4.24 4.51 15.56
N PHE A 27 3.16 5.27 15.77
CA PHE A 27 2.21 5.62 14.72
C PHE A 27 2.90 6.34 13.55
N LEU A 28 3.74 7.35 13.84
CA LEU A 28 4.50 8.05 12.81
C LEU A 28 5.39 7.11 11.99
N GLY A 29 6.10 6.20 12.65
CA GLY A 29 6.93 5.20 11.98
C GLY A 29 6.11 4.25 11.10
N VAL A 30 4.94 3.81 11.56
CA VAL A 30 4.02 2.96 10.80
C VAL A 30 3.47 3.68 9.57
N VAL A 31 3.10 4.96 9.70
CA VAL A 31 2.61 5.77 8.57
C VAL A 31 3.70 5.92 7.51
N PHE A 32 4.93 6.25 7.88
CA PHE A 32 6.02 6.37 6.89
C PHE A 32 6.37 5.03 6.23
N ALA A 33 6.52 3.97 7.02
CA ALA A 33 6.79 2.64 6.47
C ALA A 33 5.66 2.18 5.54
N GLY A 34 4.41 2.41 5.94
CA GLY A 34 3.23 2.11 5.13
C GLY A 34 3.17 2.94 3.86
N ALA A 35 3.53 4.23 3.91
CA ALA A 35 3.56 5.11 2.75
C ALA A 35 4.57 4.63 1.70
N PHE A 36 5.81 4.32 2.09
CA PHE A 36 6.81 3.80 1.14
C PHE A 36 6.43 2.45 0.55
N ALA A 37 5.92 1.54 1.39
CA ALA A 37 5.46 0.24 0.91
C ALA A 37 4.26 0.37 -0.05
N PHE A 38 3.35 1.30 0.26
CA PHE A 38 2.20 1.59 -0.58
C PHE A 38 2.61 2.22 -1.90
N GLU A 39 3.43 3.27 -1.89
CA GLU A 39 3.97 3.94 -3.08
C GLU A 39 4.57 2.92 -4.06
N MET A 40 5.51 2.10 -3.58
CA MET A 40 6.17 1.09 -4.42
C MET A 40 5.18 0.08 -5.03
N GLY A 41 4.20 -0.39 -4.26
CA GLY A 41 3.20 -1.35 -4.75
C GLY A 41 2.15 -0.71 -5.66
N PHE A 42 1.71 0.49 -5.30
CA PHE A 42 0.63 1.21 -5.95
C PHE A 42 1.07 1.71 -7.33
N ASP A 43 2.24 2.32 -7.45
CA ASP A 43 2.74 2.83 -8.73
C ASP A 43 2.87 1.68 -9.76
N ASN A 44 3.61 0.62 -9.38
CA ASN A 44 3.75 -0.56 -10.24
C ASN A 44 2.43 -1.25 -10.55
N GLY A 45 1.49 -1.26 -9.60
CA GLY A 45 0.17 -1.86 -9.78
C GLY A 45 -0.70 -1.05 -10.74
N MET A 46 -0.77 0.27 -10.53
CA MET A 46 -1.60 1.16 -11.32
C MET A 46 -1.06 1.33 -12.73
N ASP A 47 0.26 1.39 -12.93
CA ASP A 47 0.87 1.40 -14.25
C ASP A 47 0.46 0.17 -15.06
N LYS A 48 0.52 -1.03 -14.46
CA LYS A 48 0.08 -2.27 -15.14
C LYS A 48 -1.40 -2.27 -15.50
N ILE A 49 -2.25 -1.77 -14.60
CA ILE A 49 -3.69 -1.68 -14.86
C ILE A 49 -3.92 -0.71 -16.02
N TRP A 50 -3.33 0.48 -15.96
CA TRP A 50 -3.43 1.48 -17.01
C TRP A 50 -2.93 0.93 -18.36
N ASP A 51 -1.81 0.22 -18.33
CA ASP A 51 -1.22 -0.38 -19.52
C ASP A 51 -2.11 -1.41 -20.17
N SER A 52 -2.71 -2.28 -19.36
CA SER A 52 -3.61 -3.29 -19.85
C SER A 52 -4.88 -2.67 -20.44
N LEU A 53 -5.40 -1.60 -19.83
CA LEU A 53 -6.60 -0.94 -20.31
C LEU A 53 -6.38 -0.11 -21.58
N ASN A 54 -5.17 0.41 -21.78
CA ASN A 54 -4.85 1.30 -22.91
C ASN A 54 -3.92 0.65 -23.94
N LYS A 55 -3.77 -0.68 -23.92
CA LYS A 55 -2.90 -1.42 -24.83
C LYS A 55 -3.18 -1.05 -26.30
N GLY A 56 -2.11 -0.75 -27.04
CA GLY A 56 -2.17 -0.38 -28.45
C GLY A 56 -2.49 1.10 -28.71
N ARG A 57 -2.78 1.87 -27.66
CA ARG A 57 -3.01 3.34 -27.75
C ARG A 57 -1.90 4.15 -27.09
N GLN A 58 -1.04 3.50 -26.32
CA GLN A 58 0.03 4.20 -25.63
C GLN A 58 1.17 4.51 -26.58
N TRP A 59 1.87 5.62 -26.34
CA TRP A 59 3.03 5.99 -27.14
C TRP A 59 4.06 4.86 -27.21
N LYS A 60 4.35 4.18 -26.08
CA LYS A 60 5.26 3.03 -26.06
C LYS A 60 4.85 1.87 -26.97
N ASP A 61 3.57 1.72 -27.29
CA ASP A 61 3.06 0.68 -28.18
C ASP A 61 3.12 1.09 -29.65
N ILE A 62 3.02 2.39 -29.96
CA ILE A 62 2.91 2.90 -31.34
C ILE A 62 4.15 3.64 -31.84
N ARG A 63 5.08 4.00 -30.94
CA ARG A 63 6.27 4.83 -31.23
C ARG A 63 7.09 4.31 -32.39
N ALA A 64 7.32 2.99 -32.44
CA ALA A 64 8.17 2.38 -33.45
C ALA A 64 7.73 2.74 -34.89
N LYS A 65 6.42 2.85 -35.13
CA LYS A 65 5.86 3.21 -36.44
C LYS A 65 6.24 4.62 -36.88
N TYR A 66 6.33 5.56 -35.94
CA TYR A 66 6.58 6.97 -36.24
C TYR A 66 8.07 7.31 -36.31
N VAL A 67 8.90 6.62 -35.52
CA VAL A 67 10.36 6.77 -35.61
C VAL A 67 10.85 6.20 -36.94
N GLN A 68 10.39 5.01 -37.32
CA GLN A 68 10.77 4.41 -38.60
C GLN A 68 10.31 5.23 -39.80
N ALA A 69 9.08 5.77 -39.77
CA ALA A 69 8.60 6.65 -40.84
C ALA A 69 9.42 7.95 -40.96
N ALA A 70 9.94 8.48 -39.84
CA ALA A 70 10.82 9.65 -39.88
C ALA A 70 12.20 9.30 -40.48
N ASP A 71 12.75 8.14 -40.16
CA ASP A 71 14.02 7.67 -40.74
C ASP A 71 13.87 7.41 -42.26
N ASP A 72 12.75 6.85 -42.71
CA ASP A 72 12.45 6.58 -44.13
C ASP A 72 12.17 7.88 -44.94
N ASP A 73 11.67 8.96 -44.31
CA ASP A 73 11.41 10.26 -44.97
C ASP A 73 12.71 11.11 -45.13
N ASP A 74 13.76 10.81 -44.35
CA ASP A 74 15.04 11.54 -44.36
C ASP A 74 16.12 10.88 -45.29
N GLU A 75 15.84 9.72 -45.90
CA GLU A 75 16.65 9.05 -46.95
C GLU A 75 16.16 9.35 -48.38
#